data_AF-A0A7V6YE09-F1
#
_entry.id   AF-A0A7V6YE09-F1
#
_cell.length_a   1.000
_cell.length_b   1.000
_cell.length_c   1.000
_cell.angle_alpha   90.00
_cell.angle_beta   90.00
_cell.angle_gamma   90.00
#
_symmetry.space_group_name_H-M   'P 1'
#
loop_
_entity.id
_entity.type
_entity.pdbx_description
1 polymer ?
#
loop_
_entity_poly.entity_id
_entity_poly.type
_entity_poly.pdbx_seq_one_letter_code
_entity_poly.pdbx_strand_id
1 'polypeptide(L)'
;MKKSLPLAVFVLAAVLLITACSQTAIEENQVYVVSDIQALPEKGELLNTEGRIPFQKYEGEDLSRYCQPGQILLAVVPGGEEILLMEKSPAVPEVILGDPTDPVRVLRQNLKTGEQKTVADGIPFVSQVAWNPEGTLVALGGGEKVAIYDLVQNRLVMEDILARETISGFYWSPDSKDKLYTEQPDLANASIYYVSSQRKVEAYETREETYYKGRLDNDYYYGTKWDFTTGEMQTVILDKHRQVLKTIGPGLFRDAYQKSVLLTGAHGFGLYYVQDINRPEEVMPLTGDYVYDAKFVVDGKVAYITKAKDTEENAFYLHLISTQGRRLKRFKVYGGRLALAPDGTCGYVNGPVWQKVNFTEPGLEQEDSPATGAEPVLDSIYRTIRGGITAYYNLRLQGQRDWVNLEKYFTNTDDPAQWALFDMENLFRRQDRQAAVSNYALHIRVQDYRLDAEGTRGSFRIRVSTRTPQGGGRVTDYALELVKNGDDWYITGFSTFPGTEERRRVEEAVQYLLANLSPGTPFFEELHDKSLQTGQVQFWNQGLNYFAPSVDSADAAKVYLYSEDLVEREIYKLVLEKTEGKTWEPVKLEKEDLSGL
;
A
#
# COMPACT_ATOMS: atom_id res chain seq x y z
N MET A 1 38.16 41.77 63.24
CA MET A 1 36.86 42.23 62.71
C MET A 1 36.76 41.86 61.24
N LYS A 2 35.63 41.24 60.89
CA LYS A 2 35.10 40.81 59.57
C LYS A 2 35.55 41.60 58.32
N LYS A 3 35.83 40.86 57.23
CA LYS A 3 35.10 40.80 55.92
C LYS A 3 36.05 40.18 54.87
N SER A 4 35.89 38.91 54.47
CA SER A 4 35.02 38.36 53.41
C SER A 4 35.34 38.89 51.98
N LEU A 5 35.90 37.96 51.18
CA LEU A 5 36.25 37.96 49.74
C LEU A 5 35.04 38.21 48.81
N PRO A 6 35.20 38.40 47.46
CA PRO A 6 35.40 37.25 46.56
C PRO A 6 36.33 37.53 45.36
N LEU A 7 37.27 36.65 45.00
CA LEU A 7 37.12 35.49 44.08
C LEU A 7 36.52 35.75 42.68
N ALA A 8 36.03 36.96 42.38
CA ALA A 8 35.47 37.30 41.06
C ALA A 8 36.52 37.84 40.07
N VAL A 9 37.64 38.36 40.57
CA VAL A 9 38.67 39.02 39.74
C VAL A 9 39.68 38.03 39.14
N PHE A 10 39.83 36.84 39.73
CA PHE A 10 40.80 35.84 39.25
C PHE A 10 40.24 34.90 38.16
N VAL A 11 38.92 34.72 38.09
CA VAL A 11 38.26 33.87 37.08
C VAL A 11 38.10 34.62 35.74
N LEU A 12 38.02 35.95 35.75
CA LEU A 12 37.90 36.76 34.53
C LEU A 12 39.20 36.82 33.70
N ALA A 13 40.36 36.64 34.33
CA ALA A 13 41.67 36.70 33.65
C ALA A 13 42.03 35.40 32.91
N ALA A 14 41.40 34.26 33.24
CA ALA A 14 41.67 32.98 32.58
C ALA A 14 40.81 32.76 31.31
N VAL A 15 39.68 33.46 31.17
CA VAL A 15 38.78 33.33 30.01
C VAL A 15 39.23 34.21 28.83
N LEU A 16 40.00 35.28 29.07
CA LEU A 16 40.51 36.18 28.01
C LEU A 16 41.80 35.70 27.31
N LEU A 17 42.40 34.58 27.74
CA LEU A 17 43.66 34.07 27.17
C LEU A 17 43.49 32.87 26.21
N ILE A 18 42.25 32.45 25.91
CA ILE A 18 41.98 31.32 24.98
C ILE A 18 41.34 31.79 23.65
N THR A 19 41.08 33.10 23.47
CA THR A 19 40.45 33.67 22.26
C THR A 19 41.37 34.58 21.44
N ALA A 20 42.67 34.29 21.38
CA ALA A 20 43.61 35.03 20.52
C ALA A 20 44.70 34.11 19.95
N CYS A 21 44.37 33.35 18.90
CA CYS A 21 45.23 32.75 17.86
C CYS A 21 44.34 31.72 17.12
N SER A 22 43.74 32.03 15.96
CA SER A 22 44.45 32.08 14.68
C SER A 22 43.78 33.06 13.73
N GLN A 23 44.37 34.26 13.59
CA GLN A 23 44.26 35.04 12.36
C GLN A 23 45.14 34.36 11.31
N THR A 24 44.54 33.70 10.33
CA THR A 24 45.22 33.47 9.05
C THR A 24 45.33 34.81 8.34
N ALA A 25 46.58 35.24 8.12
CA ALA A 25 46.92 36.44 7.39
C ALA A 25 46.28 36.43 6.00
N ILE A 26 45.59 37.52 5.68
CA ILE A 26 45.10 37.82 4.33
C ILE A 26 46.32 38.35 3.56
N GLU A 27 46.77 37.62 2.55
CA GLU A 27 47.76 38.13 1.59
C GLU A 27 47.06 39.11 0.63
N GLU A 28 47.40 40.39 0.76
CA GLU A 28 47.01 41.46 -0.17
C GLU A 28 47.67 41.24 -1.55
N ASN A 29 46.99 40.52 -2.46
CA ASN A 29 47.00 40.75 -3.93
C ASN A 29 46.27 39.68 -4.77
N GLN A 30 45.22 39.03 -4.26
CA GLN A 30 44.37 38.19 -5.12
C GLN A 30 43.17 39.01 -5.62
N VAL A 31 43.20 39.30 -6.92
CA VAL A 31 42.04 39.81 -7.67
C VAL A 31 40.99 38.70 -7.69
N TYR A 32 39.94 38.84 -6.89
CA TYR A 32 38.76 38.01 -7.02
C TYR A 32 37.99 38.47 -8.27
N VAL A 33 37.91 37.60 -9.27
CA VAL A 33 36.86 37.74 -10.29
C VAL A 33 35.55 37.51 -9.56
N VAL A 34 34.79 38.60 -9.37
CA VAL A 34 33.40 38.53 -8.92
C VAL A 34 32.63 37.81 -10.02
N SER A 35 32.45 36.50 -9.87
CA SER A 35 31.40 35.80 -10.58
C SER A 35 30.08 36.33 -10.05
N ASP A 36 29.24 36.85 -10.94
CA ASP A 36 27.90 37.36 -10.65
C ASP A 36 27.16 36.42 -9.67
N ILE A 37 27.09 36.85 -8.40
CA ILE A 37 26.21 36.24 -7.42
C ILE A 37 24.82 36.69 -7.82
N GLN A 38 24.10 35.84 -8.56
CA GLN A 38 22.64 35.94 -8.59
C GLN A 38 22.16 35.88 -7.15
N ALA A 39 21.58 36.98 -6.67
CA ALA A 39 21.02 37.06 -5.33
C ALA A 39 20.04 35.91 -5.11
N LEU A 40 20.22 35.17 -4.02
CA LEU A 40 19.23 34.21 -3.55
C LEU A 40 17.92 34.97 -3.29
N PRO A 41 16.77 34.45 -3.76
CA PRO A 41 15.52 35.14 -3.53
C PRO A 41 15.24 35.27 -2.04
N GLU A 42 14.92 36.48 -1.58
CA GLU A 42 14.50 36.69 -0.19
C GLU A 42 13.23 35.88 0.12
N LYS A 43 13.04 35.52 1.39
CA LYS A 43 11.89 34.74 1.86
C LYS A 43 10.58 35.50 1.53
N GLY A 44 9.91 35.13 0.44
CA GLY A 44 8.72 35.81 -0.06
C GLY A 44 8.81 36.30 -1.50
N GLU A 45 10.00 36.26 -2.12
CA GLU A 45 10.15 36.60 -3.53
C GLU A 45 9.53 35.56 -4.46
N LEU A 46 9.04 36.05 -5.61
CA LEU A 46 8.50 35.22 -6.68
C LEU A 46 9.66 34.51 -7.38
N LEU A 47 9.57 33.19 -7.48
CA LEU A 47 10.49 32.41 -8.31
C LEU A 47 10.16 32.68 -9.78
N ASN A 48 11.07 33.36 -10.46
CA ASN A 48 10.99 33.61 -11.90
C ASN A 48 11.48 32.38 -12.68
N THR A 49 10.59 31.40 -12.82
CA THR A 49 10.80 30.18 -13.60
C THR A 49 9.54 29.89 -14.40
N GLU A 50 9.62 29.22 -15.54
CA GLU A 50 8.43 28.70 -16.24
C GLU A 50 8.04 27.29 -15.74
N GLY A 51 8.93 26.67 -14.97
CA GLY A 51 8.84 25.28 -14.56
C GLY A 51 9.02 24.30 -15.73
N ARG A 52 8.82 23.01 -15.48
CA ARG A 52 9.02 21.95 -16.46
C ARG A 52 7.74 21.18 -16.76
N ILE A 53 7.61 20.78 -18.01
CA ILE A 53 6.58 19.84 -18.44
C ILE A 53 7.17 18.43 -18.28
N PRO A 54 6.50 17.51 -17.58
CA PRO A 54 7.00 16.14 -17.37
C PRO A 54 6.92 15.28 -18.65
N PHE A 55 6.19 15.76 -19.66
CA PHE A 55 6.04 15.12 -20.96
C PHE A 55 7.10 15.57 -21.95
N GLN A 56 7.56 14.62 -22.75
CA GLN A 56 8.42 14.90 -23.88
C GLN A 56 7.57 14.92 -25.15
N LYS A 57 7.37 16.10 -25.72
CA LYS A 57 6.74 16.22 -27.03
C LYS A 57 7.77 15.87 -28.10
N TYR A 58 7.66 14.71 -28.72
CA TYR A 58 8.50 14.32 -29.85
C TYR A 58 7.94 15.01 -31.10
N GLU A 59 8.65 16.03 -31.60
CA GLU A 59 8.20 16.74 -32.79
C GLU A 59 8.26 15.82 -34.02
N GLY A 60 7.09 15.54 -34.62
CA GLY A 60 7.00 14.99 -35.98
C GLY A 60 6.98 13.47 -36.12
N GLU A 61 7.00 12.69 -35.02
CA GLU A 61 6.98 11.22 -35.11
C GLU A 61 5.99 10.60 -34.12
N ASP A 62 5.00 9.89 -34.65
CA ASP A 62 4.09 9.06 -33.86
C ASP A 62 4.81 7.77 -33.44
N LEU A 63 5.37 7.77 -32.23
CA LEU A 63 6.10 6.62 -31.69
C LEU A 63 5.20 5.40 -31.43
N SER A 64 3.87 5.58 -31.37
CA SER A 64 2.95 4.46 -31.17
C SER A 64 2.96 3.47 -32.34
N ARG A 65 3.40 3.89 -33.53
CA ARG A 65 3.58 3.03 -34.71
C ARG A 65 4.59 1.89 -34.50
N TYR A 66 5.47 2.03 -33.51
CA TYR A 66 6.48 1.03 -33.16
C TYR A 66 5.98 -0.01 -32.16
N CYS A 67 4.78 0.18 -31.60
CA CYS A 67 4.18 -0.73 -30.63
C CYS A 67 3.38 -1.83 -31.35
N GLN A 68 3.62 -3.09 -30.97
CA GLN A 68 2.76 -4.19 -31.37
C GLN A 68 1.46 -4.20 -30.52
N PRO A 69 0.39 -4.87 -30.98
CA PRO A 69 -0.81 -5.06 -30.16
C PRO A 69 -0.48 -5.65 -28.79
N GLY A 70 -0.97 -5.02 -27.72
CA GLY A 70 -0.70 -5.41 -26.34
C GLY A 70 0.58 -4.81 -25.73
N GLN A 71 1.35 -4.04 -26.49
CA GLN A 71 2.52 -3.31 -26.00
C GLN A 71 2.17 -1.85 -25.65
N ILE A 72 2.74 -1.35 -24.56
CA ILE A 72 2.62 0.03 -24.08
C ILE A 72 3.98 0.70 -24.20
N LEU A 73 4.04 1.87 -24.83
CA LEU A 73 5.23 2.71 -24.83
C LEU A 73 5.42 3.36 -23.46
N LEU A 74 6.52 3.03 -22.78
CA LEU A 74 6.85 3.58 -21.46
C LEU A 74 7.71 4.84 -21.56
N ALA A 75 8.79 4.79 -22.35
CA ALA A 75 9.78 5.85 -22.43
C ALA A 75 10.63 5.73 -23.70
N VAL A 76 11.28 6.83 -24.08
CA VAL A 76 12.36 6.82 -25.06
C VAL A 76 13.69 6.77 -24.31
N VAL A 77 14.62 5.96 -24.81
CA VAL A 77 15.97 5.86 -24.26
C VAL A 77 16.73 7.16 -24.60
N PRO A 78 17.51 7.74 -23.65
CA PRO A 78 18.36 8.89 -23.92
C PRO A 78 19.22 8.69 -25.17
N GLY A 79 19.12 9.62 -26.12
CA GLY A 79 19.70 9.49 -27.46
C GLY A 79 18.68 9.25 -28.57
N GLY A 80 17.46 8.80 -28.25
CA GLY A 80 16.33 8.75 -29.18
C GLY A 80 16.32 7.60 -30.18
N GLU A 81 17.29 6.68 -30.12
CA GLU A 81 17.38 5.56 -31.07
C GLU A 81 16.66 4.28 -30.60
N GLU A 82 16.35 4.19 -29.30
CA GLU A 82 15.69 3.04 -28.69
C GLU A 82 14.50 3.50 -27.83
N ILE A 83 13.54 2.60 -27.63
CA ILE A 83 12.36 2.81 -26.78
C ILE A 83 12.21 1.69 -25.76
N LEU A 84 11.55 1.99 -24.64
CA LEU A 84 11.11 1.02 -23.65
C LEU A 84 9.63 0.73 -23.84
N LEU A 85 9.31 -0.55 -23.99
CA LEU A 85 7.95 -1.06 -24.14
C LEU A 85 7.61 -1.96 -22.95
N MET A 86 6.33 -2.02 -22.61
CA MET A 86 5.78 -2.91 -21.59
C MET A 86 4.72 -3.82 -22.21
N GLU A 87 4.76 -5.11 -21.86
CA GLU A 87 3.75 -6.09 -22.26
C GLU A 87 3.39 -7.00 -21.08
N LYS A 88 2.22 -7.63 -21.14
CA LYS A 88 1.78 -8.56 -20.08
C LYS A 88 2.73 -9.75 -19.99
N SER A 89 3.11 -10.10 -18.77
CA SER A 89 3.71 -11.40 -18.46
C SER A 89 2.58 -12.43 -18.27
N PRO A 90 2.78 -13.73 -18.57
CA PRO A 90 1.71 -14.74 -18.51
C PRO A 90 1.13 -15.01 -17.11
N ALA A 91 1.72 -14.47 -16.05
CA ALA A 91 1.21 -14.66 -14.70
C ALA A 91 0.02 -13.70 -14.41
N VAL A 92 -1.05 -14.23 -13.82
CA VAL A 92 -2.21 -13.43 -13.38
C VAL A 92 -2.21 -13.42 -11.84
N PRO A 93 -2.06 -12.25 -11.21
CA PRO A 93 -2.11 -12.15 -9.76
C PRO A 93 -3.55 -12.36 -9.26
N GLU A 94 -3.75 -13.27 -8.31
CA GLU A 94 -5.05 -13.53 -7.70
C GLU A 94 -5.37 -12.50 -6.60
N VAL A 95 -5.95 -11.39 -7.03
CA VAL A 95 -6.38 -10.30 -6.14
C VAL A 95 -7.90 -10.25 -6.08
N ILE A 96 -8.44 -10.40 -4.87
CA ILE A 96 -9.88 -10.28 -4.58
C ILE A 96 -10.27 -8.79 -4.53
N LEU A 97 -9.42 -7.98 -3.90
CA LEU A 97 -9.65 -6.56 -3.68
C LEU A 97 -8.32 -5.79 -3.65
N GLY A 98 -8.28 -4.64 -4.31
CA GLY A 98 -7.13 -3.75 -4.35
C GLY A 98 -6.31 -3.90 -5.64
N ASP A 99 -5.18 -3.20 -5.72
CA ASP A 99 -4.37 -3.13 -6.93
C ASP A 99 -3.89 -4.54 -7.34
N PRO A 100 -4.21 -5.01 -8.57
CA PRO A 100 -3.85 -6.35 -9.00
C PRO A 100 -2.34 -6.54 -9.15
N THR A 101 -1.56 -5.46 -9.35
CA THR A 101 -0.09 -5.53 -9.51
C THR A 101 0.36 -6.47 -10.64
N ASP A 102 -0.32 -6.44 -11.79
CA ASP A 102 -0.06 -7.29 -12.96
C ASP A 102 1.45 -7.43 -13.25
N PRO A 103 1.99 -8.65 -13.36
CA PRO A 103 3.36 -8.85 -13.75
C PRO A 103 3.51 -8.54 -15.24
N VAL A 104 4.59 -7.85 -15.57
CA VAL A 104 4.89 -7.39 -16.92
C VAL A 104 6.31 -7.75 -17.31
N ARG A 105 6.52 -7.75 -18.61
CA ARG A 105 7.84 -7.74 -19.22
C ARG A 105 8.11 -6.34 -19.76
N VAL A 106 9.32 -5.85 -19.54
CA VAL A 106 9.82 -4.63 -20.16
C VAL A 106 10.82 -4.99 -21.24
N LEU A 107 10.63 -4.42 -22.42
CA LEU A 107 11.46 -4.64 -23.60
C LEU A 107 12.15 -3.34 -23.98
N ARG A 108 13.39 -3.41 -24.44
CA ARG A 108 14.09 -2.34 -25.15
C ARG A 108 14.05 -2.66 -26.65
N GLN A 109 13.56 -1.73 -27.46
CA GLN A 109 13.47 -1.88 -28.90
C GLN A 109 14.33 -0.84 -29.61
N ASN A 110 15.13 -1.28 -30.57
CA ASN A 110 15.83 -0.39 -31.49
C ASN A 110 14.88 0.10 -32.59
N LEU A 111 14.77 1.43 -32.77
CA LEU A 111 13.84 2.03 -33.73
C LEU A 111 14.25 1.83 -35.20
N LYS A 112 15.54 1.59 -35.48
CA LYS A 112 16.08 1.39 -36.84
C LYS A 112 15.97 -0.06 -37.28
N THR A 113 16.30 -1.01 -36.39
CA THR A 113 16.35 -2.44 -36.73
C THR A 113 15.09 -3.20 -36.34
N GLY A 114 14.30 -2.68 -35.39
CA GLY A 114 13.17 -3.37 -34.79
C GLY A 114 13.56 -4.49 -33.82
N GLU A 115 14.85 -4.67 -33.53
CA GLU A 115 15.33 -5.67 -32.59
C GLU A 115 14.83 -5.36 -31.17
N GLN A 116 14.24 -6.36 -30.52
CA GLN A 116 13.73 -6.26 -29.15
C GLN A 116 14.57 -7.11 -28.20
N LYS A 117 14.81 -6.58 -27.00
CA LYS A 117 15.50 -7.25 -25.92
C LYS A 117 14.77 -7.11 -24.60
N THR A 118 14.62 -8.19 -23.85
CA THR A 118 14.08 -8.13 -22.49
C THR A 118 15.04 -7.42 -21.54
N VAL A 119 14.49 -6.41 -20.85
CA VAL A 119 15.15 -5.57 -19.84
C VAL A 119 14.82 -6.08 -18.44
N ALA A 120 13.56 -6.42 -18.22
CA ALA A 120 13.04 -6.98 -16.98
C ALA A 120 11.87 -7.91 -17.29
N ASP A 121 11.68 -8.96 -16.51
CA ASP A 121 10.53 -9.87 -16.62
C ASP A 121 9.96 -10.15 -15.22
N GLY A 122 8.64 -10.33 -15.14
CA GLY A 122 7.93 -10.61 -13.89
C GLY A 122 7.90 -9.46 -12.88
N ILE A 123 8.25 -8.23 -13.29
CA ILE A 123 8.12 -7.05 -12.42
C ILE A 123 6.68 -6.52 -12.45
N PRO A 124 6.20 -5.78 -11.44
CA PRO A 124 4.84 -5.22 -11.48
C PRO A 124 4.65 -4.20 -12.61
N PHE A 125 3.40 -4.00 -13.02
CA PHE A 125 2.97 -3.02 -14.01
C PHE A 125 3.63 -1.66 -13.77
N VAL A 126 4.43 -1.22 -14.74
CA VAL A 126 5.26 -0.02 -14.61
C VAL A 126 4.42 1.22 -14.81
N SER A 127 4.22 1.98 -13.72
CA SER A 127 3.49 3.26 -13.74
C SER A 127 4.38 4.48 -13.50
N GLN A 128 5.68 4.26 -13.28
CA GLN A 128 6.67 5.33 -13.20
C GLN A 128 7.98 4.87 -13.84
N VAL A 129 8.52 5.70 -14.73
CA VAL A 129 9.84 5.51 -15.34
C VAL A 129 10.66 6.77 -15.09
N ALA A 130 11.89 6.61 -14.60
CA ALA A 130 12.79 7.75 -14.44
C ALA A 130 14.23 7.36 -14.79
N TRP A 131 14.87 8.22 -15.58
CA TRP A 131 16.28 8.12 -15.93
C TRP A 131 17.13 8.84 -14.88
N ASN A 132 18.32 8.30 -14.60
CA ASN A 132 19.33 9.06 -13.88
C ASN A 132 19.81 10.26 -14.74
N PRO A 133 20.50 11.25 -14.15
CA PRO A 133 20.92 12.45 -14.88
C PRO A 133 21.75 12.19 -16.14
N GLU A 134 22.54 11.12 -16.15
CA GLU A 134 23.41 10.72 -17.28
C GLU A 134 22.68 9.89 -18.34
N GLY A 135 21.46 9.43 -18.08
CA GLY A 135 20.71 8.57 -18.98
C GLY A 135 21.22 7.12 -19.10
N THR A 136 22.11 6.70 -18.21
CA THR A 136 22.73 5.36 -18.21
C THR A 136 21.99 4.34 -17.36
N LEU A 137 21.14 4.80 -16.43
CA LEU A 137 20.32 3.96 -15.56
C LEU A 137 18.86 4.35 -15.72
N VAL A 138 17.97 3.36 -15.78
CA VAL A 138 16.52 3.56 -15.74
C VAL A 138 15.93 2.84 -14.55
N ALA A 139 15.15 3.56 -13.75
CA ALA A 139 14.33 3.00 -12.70
C ALA A 139 12.90 2.80 -13.21
N LEU A 140 12.38 1.60 -13.03
CA LEU A 140 11.06 1.13 -13.43
C LEU A 140 10.29 0.83 -12.15
N GLY A 141 9.23 1.58 -11.86
CA GLY A 141 8.45 1.39 -10.63
C GLY A 141 6.97 1.22 -10.86
N GLY A 142 6.38 0.41 -9.99
CA GLY A 142 5.00 -0.05 -10.07
C GLY A 142 4.71 -1.05 -8.96
N GLY A 143 3.44 -1.17 -8.54
CA GLY A 143 3.04 -2.15 -7.53
C GLY A 143 3.83 -2.10 -6.21
N GLU A 144 4.32 -0.91 -5.85
CA GLU A 144 5.20 -0.66 -4.69
C GLU A 144 6.58 -1.34 -4.74
N LYS A 145 7.04 -1.63 -5.96
CA LYS A 145 8.37 -2.15 -6.23
C LYS A 145 9.08 -1.26 -7.23
N VAL A 146 10.41 -1.33 -7.21
CA VAL A 146 11.29 -0.66 -8.17
C VAL A 146 12.31 -1.67 -8.67
N ALA A 147 12.52 -1.69 -9.98
CA ALA A 147 13.64 -2.36 -10.63
C ALA A 147 14.55 -1.29 -11.26
N ILE A 148 15.86 -1.49 -11.22
CA ILE A 148 16.82 -0.59 -11.86
C ILE A 148 17.58 -1.37 -12.92
N TYR A 149 17.57 -0.85 -14.15
CA TYR A 149 18.31 -1.42 -15.26
C TYR A 149 19.47 -0.49 -15.64
N ASP A 150 20.67 -1.08 -15.72
CA ASP A 150 21.87 -0.40 -16.18
C ASP A 150 22.05 -0.67 -17.67
N LEU A 151 22.05 0.38 -18.50
CA LEU A 151 22.20 0.24 -19.96
C LEU A 151 23.63 -0.06 -20.38
N VAL A 152 24.62 0.35 -19.59
CA VAL A 152 26.04 0.13 -19.85
C VAL A 152 26.40 -1.31 -19.53
N GLN A 153 25.95 -1.80 -18.37
CA GLN A 153 26.14 -3.20 -17.95
C GLN A 153 25.11 -4.14 -18.57
N ASN A 154 24.00 -3.58 -19.07
CA ASN A 154 22.95 -4.28 -19.79
C ASN A 154 22.34 -5.42 -18.95
N ARG A 155 22.05 -5.11 -17.68
CA ARG A 155 21.45 -5.99 -16.68
C ARG A 155 20.67 -5.21 -15.62
N LEU A 156 19.81 -5.89 -14.89
CA LEU A 156 19.25 -5.37 -13.65
C LEU A 156 20.35 -5.26 -12.59
N VAL A 157 20.19 -4.25 -11.72
CA VAL A 157 21.08 -3.98 -10.59
C VAL A 157 20.23 -3.76 -9.35
N MET A 158 20.81 -3.96 -8.16
CA MET A 158 20.13 -3.82 -6.86
C MET A 158 18.98 -4.83 -6.62
N GLU A 159 18.87 -5.89 -7.42
CA GLU A 159 17.73 -6.82 -7.39
C GLU A 159 17.42 -7.37 -5.99
N ASP A 160 18.42 -7.93 -5.30
CA ASP A 160 18.23 -8.54 -3.98
C ASP A 160 17.77 -7.55 -2.91
N ILE A 161 18.26 -6.31 -2.97
CA ILE A 161 17.93 -5.27 -2.01
C ILE A 161 16.52 -4.76 -2.32
N LEU A 162 16.25 -4.35 -3.56
CA LEU A 162 14.96 -3.76 -3.95
C LEU A 162 13.80 -4.77 -3.89
N ALA A 163 14.05 -6.06 -4.12
CA ALA A 163 13.02 -7.10 -4.02
C ALA A 163 12.39 -7.19 -2.62
N ARG A 164 13.14 -6.85 -1.57
CA ARG A 164 12.70 -6.94 -0.16
C ARG A 164 11.99 -5.69 0.34
N GLU A 165 11.97 -4.63 -0.46
CA GLU A 165 11.53 -3.30 -0.04
C GLU A 165 10.13 -2.98 -0.57
N THR A 166 9.40 -2.14 0.15
CA THR A 166 8.09 -1.62 -0.29
C THR A 166 8.24 -0.14 -0.57
N ILE A 167 8.27 0.23 -1.85
CA ILE A 167 8.63 1.58 -2.32
C ILE A 167 7.41 2.23 -2.97
N SER A 168 6.85 3.26 -2.35
CA SER A 168 5.68 4.00 -2.85
C SER A 168 6.02 5.12 -3.85
N GLY A 169 7.27 5.57 -3.86
CA GLY A 169 7.78 6.60 -4.78
C GLY A 169 9.30 6.57 -4.86
N PHE A 170 9.88 7.06 -5.97
CA PHE A 170 11.34 7.13 -6.14
C PHE A 170 11.75 8.29 -7.04
N TYR A 171 12.95 8.81 -6.81
CA TYR A 171 13.47 10.02 -7.45
C TYR A 171 15.00 9.99 -7.53
N TRP A 172 15.54 10.16 -8.74
CA TRP A 172 16.99 10.27 -8.92
C TRP A 172 17.50 11.60 -8.38
N SER A 173 18.67 11.57 -7.74
CA SER A 173 19.36 12.79 -7.33
C SER A 173 19.86 13.54 -8.57
N PRO A 174 19.53 14.83 -8.75
CA PRO A 174 19.99 15.61 -9.89
C PRO A 174 21.49 15.91 -9.83
N ASP A 175 22.08 15.88 -8.65
CA ASP A 175 23.49 16.18 -8.37
C ASP A 175 24.39 14.93 -8.36
N SER A 176 23.82 13.73 -8.58
CA SER A 176 24.57 12.48 -8.54
C SER A 176 24.01 11.45 -9.51
N LYS A 177 24.89 10.95 -10.38
CA LYS A 177 24.56 9.91 -11.36
C LYS A 177 24.16 8.55 -10.77
N ASP A 178 24.42 8.34 -9.48
CA ASP A 178 24.35 7.02 -8.83
C ASP A 178 23.35 6.94 -7.66
N LYS A 179 22.72 8.07 -7.32
CA LYS A 179 21.94 8.20 -6.08
C LYS A 179 20.45 8.23 -6.38
N LEU A 180 19.71 7.30 -5.78
CA LEU A 180 18.25 7.22 -5.85
C LEU A 180 17.64 7.40 -4.46
N TYR A 181 16.68 8.31 -4.33
CA TYR A 181 15.84 8.46 -3.14
C TYR A 181 14.55 7.66 -3.33
N THR A 182 14.09 6.98 -2.29
CA THR A 182 12.82 6.23 -2.32
C THR A 182 11.94 6.58 -1.13
N GLU A 183 10.64 6.52 -1.31
CA GLU A 183 9.65 6.67 -0.23
C GLU A 183 9.08 5.30 0.13
N GLN A 184 8.84 5.06 1.41
CA GLN A 184 8.20 3.84 1.88
C GLN A 184 6.89 4.19 2.62
N PRO A 185 5.86 3.33 2.57
CA PRO A 185 4.59 3.61 3.24
C PRO A 185 4.71 3.79 4.75
N ASP A 186 5.60 3.05 5.40
CA ASP A 186 5.71 2.96 6.86
C ASP A 186 6.96 3.64 7.44
N LEU A 187 7.83 4.20 6.58
CA LEU A 187 8.95 5.02 7.03
C LEU A 187 8.62 6.49 6.85
N ALA A 188 8.82 7.27 7.90
CA ALA A 188 8.69 8.73 7.83
C ALA A 188 9.71 9.36 6.88
N ASN A 189 10.78 8.63 6.53
CA ASN A 189 11.92 9.13 5.78
C ASN A 189 12.31 8.20 4.62
N ALA A 190 13.05 8.77 3.66
CA ALA A 190 13.40 8.09 2.42
C ALA A 190 14.60 7.15 2.59
N SER A 191 14.58 5.95 2.01
CA SER A 191 15.83 5.20 1.84
C SER A 191 16.64 5.79 0.68
N ILE A 192 17.96 5.72 0.80
CA ILE A 192 18.92 6.20 -0.20
C ILE A 192 19.69 5.01 -0.74
N TYR A 193 19.70 4.87 -2.06
CA TYR A 193 20.43 3.84 -2.77
C TYR A 193 21.59 4.45 -3.54
N TYR A 194 22.75 3.82 -3.43
CA TYR A 194 23.96 4.10 -4.19
C TYR A 194 24.23 2.91 -5.11
N VAL A 195 23.72 3.01 -6.35
CA VAL A 195 23.52 1.87 -7.26
C VAL A 195 24.82 1.16 -7.62
N SER A 196 25.87 1.92 -7.92
CA SER A 196 27.18 1.41 -8.34
C SER A 196 27.88 0.66 -7.20
N SER A 197 27.69 1.12 -5.97
CA SER A 197 28.25 0.49 -4.76
C SER A 197 27.38 -0.61 -4.15
N GLN A 198 26.21 -0.86 -4.74
CA GLN A 198 25.17 -1.74 -4.21
C GLN A 198 24.81 -1.50 -2.74
N ARG A 199 24.73 -0.23 -2.33
CA ARG A 199 24.54 0.15 -0.93
C ARG A 199 23.21 0.85 -0.73
N LYS A 200 22.50 0.43 0.32
CA LYS A 200 21.33 1.12 0.89
C LYS A 200 21.74 1.80 2.21
N VAL A 201 21.21 2.98 2.45
CA VAL A 201 21.33 3.73 3.70
C VAL A 201 19.96 4.31 4.03
N GLU A 202 19.55 4.29 5.28
CA GLU A 202 18.31 4.96 5.68
C GLU A 202 18.54 6.46 5.87
N ALA A 203 17.56 7.29 5.52
CA ALA A 203 17.68 8.74 5.62
C ALA A 203 18.15 9.24 7.01
N TYR A 204 17.72 8.60 8.09
CA TYR A 204 18.09 8.97 9.47
C TYR A 204 19.54 8.64 9.83
N GLU A 205 20.18 7.75 9.06
CA GLU A 205 21.61 7.46 9.18
C GLU A 205 22.44 8.53 8.46
N THR A 206 21.78 9.41 7.71
CA THR A 206 22.39 10.57 7.05
C THR A 206 22.10 11.85 7.82
N ARG A 207 22.92 12.87 7.56
CA ARG A 207 22.65 14.25 8.03
C ARG A 207 21.85 15.06 7.01
N GLU A 208 21.21 14.41 6.04
CA GLU A 208 20.45 15.08 4.98
C GLU A 208 19.03 15.37 5.50
N GLU A 209 18.68 16.65 5.65
CA GLU A 209 17.31 17.07 5.99
C GLU A 209 16.43 17.24 4.74
N THR A 210 17.06 17.43 3.58
CA THR A 210 16.39 17.75 2.33
C THR A 210 16.77 16.77 1.22
N TYR A 211 15.75 16.29 0.53
CA TYR A 211 15.85 15.25 -0.49
C TYR A 211 15.30 15.78 -1.81
N TYR A 212 16.07 15.67 -2.89
CA TYR A 212 15.58 16.02 -4.21
C TYR A 212 14.50 15.04 -4.70
N LYS A 213 13.52 15.59 -5.41
CA LYS A 213 12.40 14.83 -5.96
C LYS A 213 12.26 15.04 -7.46
N GLY A 214 12.31 16.29 -7.92
CA GLY A 214 12.18 16.60 -9.33
C GLY A 214 12.88 17.89 -9.69
N ARG A 215 13.22 18.06 -10.96
CA ARG A 215 13.78 19.31 -11.46
C ARG A 215 12.65 20.27 -11.79
N LEU A 216 12.66 21.46 -11.20
CA LEU A 216 11.75 22.55 -11.53
C LEU A 216 12.32 23.36 -12.69
N ASP A 217 13.59 23.72 -12.60
CA ASP A 217 14.32 24.49 -13.62
C ASP A 217 15.82 24.16 -13.59
N ASN A 218 16.69 24.98 -14.19
CA ASN A 218 18.13 24.75 -14.20
C ASN A 218 18.76 24.82 -12.80
N ASP A 219 18.36 25.77 -11.97
CA ASP A 219 18.92 25.96 -10.63
C ASP A 219 17.95 25.57 -9.50
N TYR A 220 16.71 25.17 -9.85
CA TYR A 220 15.65 24.89 -8.88
C TYR A 220 15.11 23.48 -8.99
N TYR A 221 14.80 22.90 -7.84
CA TYR A 221 14.34 21.53 -7.71
C TYR A 221 13.18 21.45 -6.72
N TYR A 222 12.22 20.59 -7.00
CA TYR A 222 11.31 20.09 -5.99
C TYR A 222 12.05 19.17 -5.04
N GLY A 223 11.74 19.29 -3.76
CA GLY A 223 12.29 18.42 -2.73
C GLY A 223 11.30 18.17 -1.61
N THR A 224 11.71 17.29 -0.71
CA THR A 224 11.05 17.10 0.57
C THR A 224 12.03 17.43 1.68
N LYS A 225 11.58 18.26 2.62
CA LYS A 225 12.28 18.52 3.87
C LYS A 225 11.68 17.63 4.95
N TRP A 226 12.55 16.97 5.70
CA TRP A 226 12.19 16.25 6.92
C TRP A 226 12.63 17.05 8.15
N ASP A 227 11.69 17.30 9.06
CA ASP A 227 11.99 17.85 10.37
C ASP A 227 12.27 16.72 11.36
N PHE A 228 13.53 16.55 11.77
CA PHE A 228 13.95 15.52 12.72
C PHE A 228 13.33 15.69 14.12
N THR A 229 12.84 16.89 14.46
CA THR A 229 12.27 17.19 15.78
C THR A 229 10.81 16.79 15.85
N THR A 230 10.04 17.11 14.80
CA THR A 230 8.59 16.87 14.76
C THR A 230 8.21 15.61 13.99
N GLY A 231 9.12 15.09 13.16
CA GLY A 231 8.84 14.03 12.20
C GLY A 231 8.06 14.50 10.98
N GLU A 232 7.73 15.79 10.87
CA GLU A 232 6.92 16.31 9.78
C GLU A 232 7.68 16.33 8.45
N MET A 233 6.94 16.06 7.38
CA MET A 233 7.43 16.10 6.01
C MET A 233 6.77 17.25 5.26
N GLN A 234 7.59 18.08 4.62
CA GLN A 234 7.13 19.23 3.84
C GLN A 234 7.69 19.17 2.43
N THR A 235 6.84 19.45 1.45
CA THR A 235 7.31 19.69 0.09
C THR A 235 7.86 21.11 -0.03
N VAL A 236 9.04 21.22 -0.61
CA VAL A 236 9.82 22.46 -0.69
C VAL A 236 10.42 22.65 -2.08
N ILE A 237 10.80 23.89 -2.39
CA ILE A 237 11.71 24.21 -3.49
C ILE A 237 13.12 24.36 -2.94
N LEU A 238 14.06 23.66 -3.56
CA LEU A 238 15.48 23.62 -3.25
C LEU A 238 16.28 24.28 -4.36
N ASP A 239 17.41 24.89 -4.00
CA ASP A 239 18.47 25.21 -4.96
C ASP A 239 19.39 23.99 -5.23
N LYS A 240 20.41 24.17 -6.08
CA LYS A 240 21.46 23.16 -6.35
C LYS A 240 22.35 22.80 -5.16
N HIS A 241 22.29 23.58 -4.08
CA HIS A 241 23.01 23.35 -2.82
C HIS A 241 22.10 22.78 -1.73
N ARG A 242 20.87 22.39 -2.08
CA ARG A 242 19.83 21.84 -1.20
C ARG A 242 19.33 22.81 -0.14
N GLN A 243 19.54 24.11 -0.34
CA GLN A 243 18.96 25.14 0.51
C GLN A 243 17.48 25.30 0.17
N VAL A 244 16.65 25.37 1.21
CA VAL A 244 15.20 25.59 1.05
C VAL A 244 14.95 27.04 0.69
N LEU A 245 14.46 27.26 -0.52
CA LEU A 245 14.05 28.58 -1.02
C LEU A 245 12.60 28.90 -0.67
N LYS A 246 11.72 27.89 -0.74
CA LYS A 246 10.28 28.04 -0.50
C LYS A 246 9.66 26.76 0.05
N THR A 247 8.73 26.89 0.99
CA THR A 247 7.87 25.78 1.44
C THR A 247 6.57 25.82 0.66
N ILE A 248 6.19 24.68 0.05
CA ILE A 248 4.98 24.55 -0.75
C ILE A 248 3.81 24.10 0.10
N GLY A 249 4.00 23.09 0.94
CA GLY A 249 2.92 22.56 1.78
C GLY A 249 3.29 21.28 2.51
N PRO A 250 2.41 20.81 3.41
CA PRO A 250 2.60 19.54 4.10
C PRO A 250 2.45 18.36 3.13
N GLY A 251 3.15 17.27 3.42
CA GLY A 251 3.09 16.04 2.63
C GLY A 251 4.21 15.90 1.61
N LEU A 252 4.11 14.83 0.81
CA LEU A 252 5.15 14.38 -0.10
C LEU A 252 4.88 14.85 -1.52
N PHE A 253 5.94 15.30 -2.20
CA PHE A 253 5.89 15.64 -3.62
C PHE A 253 5.46 14.41 -4.41
N ARG A 254 4.51 14.56 -5.33
CA ARG A 254 4.09 13.46 -6.20
C ARG A 254 4.45 13.68 -7.66
N ASP A 255 4.08 14.84 -8.20
CA ASP A 255 4.33 15.21 -9.59
C ASP A 255 4.24 16.73 -9.78
N ALA A 256 4.75 17.25 -10.90
CA ALA A 256 4.70 18.67 -11.24
C ALA A 256 4.47 18.92 -12.73
N TYR A 257 3.83 20.04 -13.04
CA TYR A 257 3.65 20.55 -14.39
C TYR A 257 3.80 22.06 -14.38
N GLN A 258 4.83 22.57 -15.06
CA GLN A 258 5.22 23.98 -15.01
C GLN A 258 5.37 24.44 -13.55
N LYS A 259 4.57 25.40 -13.10
CA LYS A 259 4.54 25.90 -11.72
C LYS A 259 3.56 25.16 -10.82
N SER A 260 2.77 24.24 -11.36
CA SER A 260 1.83 23.46 -10.60
C SER A 260 2.48 22.23 -9.99
N VAL A 261 1.99 21.81 -8.82
CA VAL A 261 2.52 20.65 -8.10
C VAL A 261 1.41 19.87 -7.40
N LEU A 262 1.57 18.55 -7.38
CA LEU A 262 0.73 17.62 -6.63
C LEU A 262 1.46 17.12 -5.40
N LEU A 263 0.76 17.14 -4.27
CA LEU A 263 1.23 16.66 -2.98
C LEU A 263 0.34 15.51 -2.52
N THR A 264 0.94 14.49 -1.93
CA THR A 264 0.24 13.40 -1.26
C THR A 264 0.33 13.56 0.25
N GLY A 265 -0.77 13.31 0.95
CA GLY A 265 -0.78 13.32 2.41
C GLY A 265 -0.10 12.09 3.01
N ALA A 266 -0.09 12.02 4.34
CA ALA A 266 0.56 10.95 5.08
C ALA A 266 0.02 9.56 4.68
N HIS A 267 0.94 8.60 4.52
CA HIS A 267 0.63 7.20 4.18
C HIS A 267 -0.24 7.02 2.91
N GLY A 268 -0.20 7.98 1.98
CA GLY A 268 -0.97 7.94 0.73
C GLY A 268 -2.42 8.39 0.87
N PHE A 269 -2.85 8.91 2.03
CA PHE A 269 -4.18 9.46 2.21
C PHE A 269 -4.20 10.95 1.94
N GLY A 270 -5.06 11.35 1.00
CA GLY A 270 -5.23 12.73 0.59
C GLY A 270 -4.36 13.13 -0.59
N LEU A 271 -4.95 13.92 -1.49
CA LEU A 271 -4.27 14.53 -2.63
C LEU A 271 -4.53 16.03 -2.63
N TYR A 272 -3.47 16.81 -2.77
CA TYR A 272 -3.52 18.27 -2.75
C TYR A 272 -2.89 18.83 -4.02
N TYR A 273 -3.54 19.82 -4.60
CA TYR A 273 -3.11 20.50 -5.81
C TYR A 273 -2.74 21.94 -5.50
N VAL A 274 -1.53 22.33 -5.85
CA VAL A 274 -1.07 23.73 -5.80
C VAL A 274 -0.90 24.19 -7.24
N GLN A 275 -1.71 25.19 -7.62
CA GLN A 275 -1.76 25.67 -9.00
C GLN A 275 -0.49 26.44 -9.39
N ASP A 276 0.04 27.25 -8.47
CA ASP A 276 1.27 28.02 -8.65
C ASP A 276 2.12 27.93 -7.39
N ILE A 277 3.34 27.41 -7.50
CA ILE A 277 4.32 27.35 -6.42
C ILE A 277 4.63 28.70 -5.76
N ASN A 278 4.32 29.82 -6.42
CA ASN A 278 4.45 31.14 -5.85
C ASN A 278 3.30 31.57 -4.95
N ARG A 279 2.21 30.81 -4.92
CA ARG A 279 1.05 30.97 -4.03
C ARG A 279 0.79 29.69 -3.23
N PRO A 280 1.78 29.23 -2.44
CA PRO A 280 1.68 27.96 -1.71
C PRO A 280 0.53 27.92 -0.69
N GLU A 281 -0.04 29.06 -0.31
CA GLU A 281 -1.23 29.17 0.53
C GLU A 281 -2.54 28.77 -0.18
N GLU A 282 -2.58 28.78 -1.52
CA GLU A 282 -3.76 28.43 -2.33
C GLU A 282 -3.84 26.92 -2.60
N VAL A 283 -3.69 26.09 -1.56
CA VAL A 283 -3.74 24.62 -1.69
C VAL A 283 -5.17 24.13 -1.88
N MET A 284 -5.42 23.39 -2.95
CA MET A 284 -6.72 22.78 -3.25
C MET A 284 -6.74 21.29 -2.87
N PRO A 285 -7.51 20.86 -1.85
CA PRO A 285 -7.70 19.44 -1.59
C PRO A 285 -8.56 18.80 -2.69
N LEU A 286 -8.03 17.78 -3.37
CA LEU A 286 -8.73 17.04 -4.42
C LEU A 286 -9.49 15.83 -3.86
N THR A 287 -8.93 15.15 -2.87
CA THR A 287 -9.57 14.06 -2.13
C THR A 287 -8.92 13.87 -0.77
N GLY A 288 -9.65 13.27 0.18
CA GLY A 288 -9.11 12.73 1.45
C GLY A 288 -8.96 11.21 1.45
N ASP A 289 -9.29 10.55 0.33
CA ASP A 289 -9.18 9.09 0.18
C ASP A 289 -7.73 8.64 -0.02
N TYR A 290 -7.52 7.33 0.09
CA TYR A 290 -6.27 6.70 -0.32
C TYR A 290 -6.07 6.84 -1.83
N VAL A 291 -4.89 7.34 -2.21
CA VAL A 291 -4.51 7.62 -3.60
C VAL A 291 -3.62 6.48 -4.10
N TYR A 292 -4.10 5.72 -5.08
CA TYR A 292 -3.34 4.61 -5.65
C TYR A 292 -2.29 5.06 -6.69
N ASP A 293 -2.64 6.08 -7.46
CA ASP A 293 -1.71 6.80 -8.34
C ASP A 293 -2.24 8.21 -8.60
N ALA A 294 -1.34 9.15 -8.87
CA ALA A 294 -1.68 10.53 -9.21
C ALA A 294 -0.54 11.17 -10.01
N LYS A 295 -0.88 11.81 -11.12
CA LYS A 295 0.06 12.44 -12.05
C LYS A 295 -0.60 13.61 -12.78
N PHE A 296 0.20 14.51 -13.32
CA PHE A 296 -0.27 15.39 -14.38
C PHE A 296 -0.46 14.57 -15.67
N VAL A 297 -1.30 15.08 -16.57
CA VAL A 297 -1.46 14.62 -17.96
C VAL A 297 -1.42 15.82 -18.89
N VAL A 298 -1.55 15.62 -20.20
CA VAL A 298 -1.50 16.70 -21.20
C VAL A 298 -2.36 17.92 -20.82
N ASP A 299 -1.87 19.11 -21.17
CA ASP A 299 -2.44 20.43 -20.84
C ASP A 299 -2.45 20.79 -19.35
N GLY A 300 -1.67 20.10 -18.52
CA GLY A 300 -1.60 20.36 -17.07
C GLY A 300 -2.84 19.91 -16.30
N LYS A 301 -3.68 19.06 -16.91
CA LYS A 301 -4.77 18.37 -16.21
C LYS A 301 -4.17 17.38 -15.21
N VAL A 302 -4.94 17.00 -14.20
CA VAL A 302 -4.52 16.02 -13.19
C VAL A 302 -5.35 14.75 -13.32
N ALA A 303 -4.70 13.60 -13.33
CA ALA A 303 -5.32 12.29 -13.29
C ALA A 303 -4.93 11.59 -11.98
N TYR A 304 -5.92 11.09 -11.23
CA TYR A 304 -5.65 10.31 -10.02
C TYR A 304 -6.64 9.17 -9.81
N ILE A 305 -6.20 8.11 -9.10
CA ILE A 305 -6.97 6.89 -8.88
C ILE A 305 -7.30 6.71 -7.40
N THR A 306 -8.58 6.50 -7.10
CA THR A 306 -9.07 6.09 -5.76
C THR A 306 -9.86 4.79 -5.86
N LYS A 307 -10.07 4.10 -4.73
CA LYS A 307 -10.96 2.93 -4.69
C LYS A 307 -12.40 3.33 -5.08
N ALA A 308 -13.11 2.47 -5.80
CA ALA A 308 -14.56 2.62 -5.95
C ALA A 308 -15.28 2.15 -4.68
N LYS A 309 -16.48 2.67 -4.43
CA LYS A 309 -17.33 2.21 -3.31
C LYS A 309 -18.12 0.93 -3.64
N ASP A 310 -17.77 0.28 -4.74
CA ASP A 310 -18.42 -0.92 -5.26
C ASP A 310 -17.85 -2.16 -4.54
N THR A 311 -18.73 -3.00 -4.01
CA THR A 311 -18.36 -4.29 -3.40
C THR A 311 -18.57 -5.46 -4.35
N GLU A 312 -19.28 -5.27 -5.46
CA GLU A 312 -19.53 -6.32 -6.45
C GLU A 312 -18.31 -6.56 -7.34
N GLU A 313 -17.49 -5.53 -7.55
CA GLU A 313 -16.32 -5.57 -8.41
C GLU A 313 -15.06 -5.03 -7.71
N ASN A 314 -13.89 -5.52 -8.09
CA ASN A 314 -12.62 -4.89 -7.72
C ASN A 314 -12.38 -3.67 -8.61
N ALA A 315 -13.10 -2.58 -8.31
CA ALA A 315 -13.14 -1.39 -9.14
C ALA A 315 -12.52 -0.16 -8.45
N PHE A 316 -12.11 0.77 -9.29
CA PHE A 316 -11.48 2.03 -8.96
C PHE A 316 -12.15 3.16 -9.74
N TYR A 317 -11.89 4.39 -9.30
CA TYR A 317 -12.23 5.58 -10.05
C TYR A 317 -10.96 6.30 -10.48
N LEU A 318 -10.80 6.44 -11.80
CA LEU A 318 -9.87 7.41 -12.38
C LEU A 318 -10.59 8.75 -12.48
N HIS A 319 -10.11 9.75 -11.76
CA HIS A 319 -10.63 11.11 -11.77
C HIS A 319 -9.75 11.98 -12.65
N LEU A 320 -10.37 12.74 -13.54
CA LEU A 320 -9.71 13.74 -14.37
C LEU A 320 -10.11 15.14 -13.90
N ILE A 321 -9.14 15.97 -13.55
CA ILE A 321 -9.29 17.31 -12.98
C ILE A 321 -8.66 18.34 -13.91
N SER A 322 -9.29 19.51 -14.02
CA SER A 322 -8.77 20.65 -14.79
C SER A 322 -7.62 21.35 -14.08
N THR A 323 -6.93 22.22 -14.79
CA THR A 323 -5.91 23.15 -14.27
C THR A 323 -6.43 24.15 -13.22
N GLN A 324 -7.75 24.20 -13.02
CA GLN A 324 -8.42 25.03 -12.02
C GLN A 324 -8.96 24.18 -10.85
N GLY A 325 -8.50 22.93 -10.72
CA GLY A 325 -8.92 22.02 -9.65
C GLY A 325 -10.35 21.47 -9.79
N ARG A 326 -11.01 21.63 -10.94
CA ARG A 326 -12.41 21.17 -11.14
C ARG A 326 -12.46 19.79 -11.77
N ARG A 327 -13.28 18.88 -11.25
CA ARG A 327 -13.49 17.56 -11.86
C ARG A 327 -14.13 17.68 -13.24
N LEU A 328 -13.41 17.19 -14.26
CA LEU A 328 -13.86 17.12 -15.65
C LEU A 328 -14.62 15.83 -15.92
N LYS A 329 -14.05 14.68 -15.53
CA LYS A 329 -14.62 13.36 -15.77
C LYS A 329 -14.19 12.37 -14.69
N ARG A 330 -14.95 11.28 -14.56
CA ARG A 330 -14.64 10.14 -13.70
C ARG A 330 -14.93 8.87 -14.47
N PHE A 331 -13.98 7.95 -14.50
CA PHE A 331 -14.08 6.67 -15.21
C PHE A 331 -14.04 5.52 -14.19
N LYS A 332 -14.87 4.49 -14.39
CA LYS A 332 -14.74 3.22 -13.64
C LYS A 332 -13.61 2.42 -14.31
N VAL A 333 -12.61 2.03 -13.52
CA VAL A 333 -11.45 1.26 -14.00
C VAL A 333 -11.14 0.10 -13.06
N TYR A 334 -10.36 -0.88 -13.51
CA TYR A 334 -10.13 -2.16 -12.81
C TYR A 334 -8.74 -2.32 -12.18
N GLY A 335 -7.98 -1.23 -12.10
CA GLY A 335 -6.67 -1.24 -11.45
C GLY A 335 -6.31 0.08 -10.80
N GLY A 336 -5.27 0.02 -9.96
CA GLY A 336 -4.81 1.13 -9.15
C GLY A 336 -3.68 1.95 -9.78
N ARG A 337 -3.13 1.54 -10.92
CA ARG A 337 -1.90 2.12 -11.50
C ARG A 337 -2.13 2.67 -12.89
N LEU A 338 -1.51 3.81 -13.20
CA LEU A 338 -1.62 4.49 -14.48
C LEU A 338 -0.25 4.64 -15.15
N ALA A 339 0.00 3.91 -16.23
CA ALA A 339 1.13 4.16 -17.12
C ALA A 339 0.75 5.26 -18.10
N LEU A 340 1.56 6.31 -18.23
CA LEU A 340 1.34 7.37 -19.21
C LEU A 340 2.22 7.14 -20.43
N ALA A 341 1.68 7.45 -21.61
CA ALA A 341 2.53 7.63 -22.77
C ALA A 341 3.48 8.83 -22.53
N PRO A 342 4.68 8.83 -23.14
CA PRO A 342 5.67 9.90 -22.92
C PRO A 342 5.20 11.33 -23.21
N ASP A 343 4.17 11.49 -24.05
CA ASP A 343 3.56 12.78 -24.40
C ASP A 343 2.41 13.21 -23.47
N GLY A 344 1.98 12.33 -22.55
CA GLY A 344 0.89 12.54 -21.62
C GLY A 344 -0.51 12.57 -22.24
N THR A 345 -0.66 12.28 -23.54
CA THR A 345 -1.95 12.39 -24.25
C THR A 345 -2.85 11.19 -24.01
N CYS A 346 -2.25 10.03 -23.72
CA CYS A 346 -2.96 8.81 -23.34
C CYS A 346 -2.28 8.09 -22.18
N GLY A 347 -3.01 7.18 -21.56
CA GLY A 347 -2.49 6.32 -20.52
C GLY A 347 -3.23 4.99 -20.44
N TYR A 348 -2.65 4.05 -19.70
CA TYR A 348 -3.15 2.70 -19.53
C TYR A 348 -3.28 2.40 -18.05
N VAL A 349 -4.48 1.99 -17.64
CA VAL A 349 -4.73 1.51 -16.28
C VAL A 349 -4.57 0.00 -16.25
N ASN A 350 -3.85 -0.51 -15.25
CA ASN A 350 -3.67 -1.95 -15.07
C ASN A 350 -4.98 -2.67 -14.71
N GLY A 351 -4.97 -4.01 -14.71
CA GLY A 351 -6.16 -4.80 -14.43
C GLY A 351 -6.29 -6.04 -15.31
N PRO A 352 -7.37 -6.84 -15.10
CA PRO A 352 -7.66 -8.03 -15.90
C PRO A 352 -7.58 -7.75 -17.40
N VAL A 353 -8.09 -6.58 -17.80
CA VAL A 353 -7.88 -5.97 -19.11
C VAL A 353 -7.28 -4.58 -18.88
N TRP A 354 -6.22 -4.24 -19.63
CA TRP A 354 -5.62 -2.92 -19.55
C TRP A 354 -6.50 -1.90 -20.25
N GLN A 355 -6.99 -0.91 -19.51
CA GLN A 355 -7.91 0.09 -20.03
C GLN A 355 -7.14 1.31 -20.51
N LYS A 356 -7.24 1.60 -21.80
CA LYS A 356 -6.63 2.80 -22.40
C LYS A 356 -7.54 4.01 -22.26
N VAL A 357 -6.94 5.12 -21.83
CA VAL A 357 -7.60 6.39 -21.57
C VAL A 357 -6.98 7.47 -22.45
N ASN A 358 -7.82 8.22 -23.16
CA ASN A 358 -7.42 9.43 -23.88
C ASN A 358 -7.63 10.65 -22.98
N PHE A 359 -6.64 11.53 -22.86
CA PHE A 359 -6.69 12.75 -22.03
C PHE A 359 -6.88 14.04 -22.83
N THR A 360 -6.69 14.00 -24.15
CA THR A 360 -6.97 15.11 -25.07
C THR A 360 -8.48 15.20 -25.34
N GLU A 361 -9.09 14.07 -25.69
CA GLU A 361 -10.53 13.87 -25.82
C GLU A 361 -10.98 12.85 -24.76
N PRO A 362 -11.34 13.30 -23.54
CA PRO A 362 -11.50 12.42 -22.39
C PRO A 362 -12.45 11.23 -22.61
N GLY A 363 -11.90 10.03 -22.75
CA GLY A 363 -12.64 8.81 -23.07
C GLY A 363 -11.87 7.54 -22.77
N LEU A 364 -12.60 6.43 -22.59
CA LEU A 364 -12.04 5.07 -22.56
C LEU A 364 -12.17 4.48 -23.97
N GLU A 365 -11.09 3.92 -24.52
CA GLU A 365 -11.12 3.37 -25.88
C GLU A 365 -11.83 2.01 -25.96
N GLN A 366 -11.88 1.24 -24.87
CA GLN A 366 -12.67 0.02 -24.73
C GLN A 366 -13.29 -0.03 -23.33
N GLU A 367 -14.62 0.04 -23.26
CA GLU A 367 -15.41 -0.32 -22.07
C GLU A 367 -15.72 -1.83 -22.11
N ASP A 368 -14.70 -2.66 -22.23
CA ASP A 368 -14.94 -4.10 -22.12
C ASP A 368 -15.40 -4.40 -20.68
N SER A 369 -16.48 -5.18 -20.57
CA SER A 369 -16.89 -5.78 -19.30
C SER A 369 -15.68 -6.53 -18.74
N PRO A 370 -15.41 -6.48 -17.42
CA PRO A 370 -14.26 -7.15 -16.87
C PRO A 370 -14.47 -8.64 -17.14
N ALA A 371 -13.77 -9.20 -18.12
CA ALA A 371 -13.42 -10.59 -18.04
C ALA A 371 -12.49 -10.65 -16.83
N THR A 372 -13.07 -10.87 -15.65
CA THR A 372 -12.26 -11.27 -14.51
C THR A 372 -11.46 -12.45 -15.01
N GLY A 373 -10.14 -12.40 -14.94
CA GLY A 373 -9.30 -13.52 -15.43
C GLY A 373 -9.56 -14.83 -14.69
N ALA A 374 -10.48 -14.81 -13.72
CA ALA A 374 -10.97 -15.92 -12.94
C ALA A 374 -12.18 -16.57 -13.62
N GLU A 375 -12.30 -17.89 -13.48
CA GLU A 375 -13.49 -18.62 -13.93
C GLU A 375 -14.76 -18.09 -13.23
N PRO A 376 -15.96 -18.16 -13.85
CA PRO A 376 -17.19 -17.59 -13.29
C PRO A 376 -17.51 -17.98 -11.85
N VAL A 377 -17.14 -19.20 -11.44
CA VAL A 377 -17.31 -19.68 -10.05
C VAL A 377 -16.43 -18.89 -9.08
N LEU A 378 -15.16 -18.67 -9.42
CA LEU A 378 -14.22 -17.91 -8.60
C LEU A 378 -14.61 -16.43 -8.50
N ASP A 379 -15.19 -15.85 -9.56
CA ASP A 379 -15.71 -14.47 -9.50
C ASP A 379 -16.76 -14.30 -8.40
N SER A 380 -17.73 -15.24 -8.34
CA SER A 380 -18.78 -15.24 -7.32
C SER A 380 -18.20 -15.43 -5.92
N ILE A 381 -17.25 -16.35 -5.75
CA ILE A 381 -16.55 -16.54 -4.46
C ILE A 381 -15.78 -15.28 -4.05
N TYR A 382 -15.02 -14.66 -4.96
CA TYR A 382 -14.26 -13.44 -4.67
C TYR A 382 -15.17 -12.28 -4.29
N ARG A 383 -16.34 -12.18 -4.91
CA ARG A 383 -17.36 -11.21 -4.53
C ARG A 383 -17.86 -11.43 -3.11
N THR A 384 -18.18 -12.68 -2.74
CA THR A 384 -18.58 -13.03 -1.37
C THR A 384 -17.49 -12.70 -0.36
N ILE A 385 -16.24 -13.08 -0.63
CA ILE A 385 -15.10 -12.78 0.25
C ILE A 385 -14.89 -11.26 0.36
N ARG A 386 -14.92 -10.53 -0.76
CA ARG A 386 -14.77 -9.07 -0.79
C ARG A 386 -15.84 -8.40 0.05
N GLY A 387 -17.09 -8.80 -0.12
CA GLY A 387 -18.23 -8.28 0.62
C GLY A 387 -18.14 -8.56 2.12
N GLY A 388 -17.98 -9.83 2.49
CA GLY A 388 -17.92 -10.26 3.89
C GLY A 388 -16.73 -9.67 4.65
N ILE A 389 -15.53 -9.69 4.07
CA ILE A 389 -14.33 -9.11 4.71
C ILE A 389 -14.43 -7.58 4.77
N THR A 390 -15.00 -6.92 3.77
CA THR A 390 -15.23 -5.46 3.85
C THR A 390 -16.21 -5.12 4.98
N ALA A 391 -17.31 -5.86 5.13
CA ALA A 391 -18.26 -5.67 6.24
C ALA A 391 -17.58 -5.86 7.61
N TYR A 392 -16.76 -6.91 7.74
CA TYR A 392 -15.97 -7.17 8.95
C TYR A 392 -15.00 -6.02 9.26
N TYR A 393 -14.24 -5.53 8.29
CA TYR A 393 -13.27 -4.45 8.53
C TYR A 393 -13.92 -3.06 8.70
N ASN A 394 -15.07 -2.80 8.08
CA ASN A 394 -15.87 -1.60 8.36
C ASN A 394 -16.32 -1.55 9.82
N LEU A 395 -16.75 -2.68 10.39
CA LEU A 395 -17.01 -2.77 11.83
C LEU A 395 -15.75 -2.51 12.63
N ARG A 396 -14.67 -3.26 12.35
CA ARG A 396 -13.45 -3.26 13.17
C ARG A 396 -12.72 -1.92 13.17
N LEU A 397 -12.65 -1.25 12.02
CA LEU A 397 -11.87 -0.02 11.86
C LEU A 397 -12.73 1.24 11.94
N GLN A 398 -13.99 1.19 11.53
CA GLN A 398 -14.87 2.37 11.46
C GLN A 398 -16.05 2.30 12.42
N GLY A 399 -16.28 1.18 13.10
CA GLY A 399 -17.46 0.97 13.95
C GLY A 399 -18.77 0.87 13.18
N GLN A 400 -18.72 0.69 11.86
CA GLN A 400 -19.92 0.64 11.01
C GLN A 400 -20.54 -0.75 11.04
N ARG A 401 -21.82 -0.81 11.44
CA ARG A 401 -22.62 -2.04 11.50
C ARG A 401 -23.50 -2.12 10.26
N ASP A 402 -23.10 -2.93 9.30
CA ASP A 402 -23.85 -3.22 8.08
C ASP A 402 -24.52 -4.59 8.13
N TRP A 403 -25.69 -4.65 8.77
CA TRP A 403 -26.46 -5.90 8.94
C TRP A 403 -26.88 -6.52 7.61
N VAL A 404 -27.15 -5.69 6.59
CA VAL A 404 -27.57 -6.14 5.26
C VAL A 404 -26.45 -6.93 4.58
N ASN A 405 -25.23 -6.38 4.56
CA ASN A 405 -24.10 -7.11 3.98
C ASN A 405 -23.67 -8.30 4.84
N LEU A 406 -23.87 -8.24 6.16
CA LEU A 406 -23.62 -9.38 7.03
C LEU A 406 -24.51 -10.58 6.65
N GLU A 407 -25.82 -10.39 6.53
CA GLU A 407 -26.75 -11.45 6.10
C GLU A 407 -26.52 -11.89 4.64
N LYS A 408 -26.07 -10.97 3.78
CA LYS A 408 -25.80 -11.27 2.37
C LYS A 408 -24.60 -12.21 2.18
N TYR A 409 -23.55 -12.11 3.00
CA TYR A 409 -22.28 -12.79 2.75
C TYR A 409 -21.93 -13.88 3.76
N PHE A 410 -22.64 -13.98 4.88
CA PHE A 410 -22.39 -14.98 5.91
C PHE A 410 -23.59 -15.90 6.10
N THR A 411 -23.33 -17.17 6.38
CA THR A 411 -24.38 -18.13 6.76
C THR A 411 -23.85 -19.13 7.78
N ASN A 412 -24.76 -19.91 8.37
CA ASN A 412 -24.42 -21.02 9.25
C ASN A 412 -24.69 -22.35 8.53
N THR A 413 -23.91 -23.37 8.83
CA THR A 413 -24.11 -24.75 8.38
C THR A 413 -24.08 -25.71 9.57
N ASP A 414 -24.78 -26.83 9.45
CA ASP A 414 -24.82 -27.88 10.50
C ASP A 414 -23.89 -29.07 10.19
N ASP A 415 -23.65 -29.37 8.91
CA ASP A 415 -22.73 -30.42 8.48
C ASP A 415 -21.74 -29.87 7.45
N PRO A 416 -20.47 -29.63 7.81
CA PRO A 416 -19.97 -29.55 9.17
C PRO A 416 -20.55 -28.30 9.87
N ALA A 417 -20.58 -28.32 11.19
CA ALA A 417 -21.04 -27.18 11.98
C ALA A 417 -20.08 -25.99 11.84
N GLN A 418 -20.54 -24.91 11.21
CA GLN A 418 -19.79 -23.68 10.99
C GLN A 418 -20.76 -22.50 11.11
N TRP A 419 -20.46 -21.57 12.01
CA TRP A 419 -21.43 -20.58 12.49
C TRP A 419 -20.91 -19.14 12.29
N ALA A 420 -20.35 -18.83 11.12
CA ALA A 420 -19.79 -17.51 10.87
C ALA A 420 -20.82 -16.38 10.98
N LEU A 421 -22.07 -16.60 10.57
CA LEU A 421 -23.11 -15.58 10.74
C LEU A 421 -23.32 -15.26 12.22
N PHE A 422 -23.47 -16.29 13.05
CA PHE A 422 -23.57 -16.13 14.51
C PHE A 422 -22.38 -15.38 15.12
N ASP A 423 -21.15 -15.74 14.72
CA ASP A 423 -19.94 -15.07 15.19
C ASP A 423 -19.93 -13.57 14.83
N MET A 424 -20.32 -13.25 13.59
CA MET A 424 -20.36 -11.87 13.10
C MET A 424 -21.46 -11.05 13.78
N GLU A 425 -22.66 -11.60 13.99
CA GLU A 425 -23.73 -10.90 14.70
C GLU A 425 -23.33 -10.56 16.14
N ASN A 426 -22.71 -11.51 16.84
CA ASN A 426 -22.22 -11.28 18.20
C ASN A 426 -21.15 -10.21 18.25
N LEU A 427 -20.25 -10.17 17.27
CA LEU A 427 -19.29 -9.07 17.13
C LEU A 427 -19.99 -7.73 16.89
N PHE A 428 -21.04 -7.69 16.08
CA PHE A 428 -21.80 -6.47 15.80
C PHE A 428 -22.56 -5.97 17.04
N ARG A 429 -23.13 -6.87 17.85
CA ARG A 429 -23.86 -6.51 19.08
C ARG A 429 -22.94 -5.94 20.17
N ARG A 430 -21.67 -6.38 20.25
CA ARG A 430 -20.70 -5.89 21.24
C ARG A 430 -20.46 -4.38 21.10
N GLN A 431 -20.45 -3.66 22.23
CA GLN A 431 -20.04 -2.25 22.30
C GLN A 431 -18.54 -2.17 22.62
N ASP A 432 -17.68 -2.38 21.63
CA ASP A 432 -16.26 -2.04 21.78
C ASP A 432 -16.03 -0.59 21.33
N ARG A 433 -15.63 0.26 22.29
CA ARG A 433 -15.19 1.64 22.01
C ARG A 433 -13.77 1.63 21.44
N GLN A 434 -13.59 1.18 20.21
CA GLN A 434 -12.35 1.45 19.48
C GLN A 434 -12.43 2.82 18.80
N ALA A 435 -11.28 3.51 18.72
CA ALA A 435 -11.18 4.76 18.00
C ALA A 435 -11.36 4.50 16.50
N ALA A 436 -12.50 4.92 15.96
CA ALA A 436 -12.83 4.73 14.55
C ALA A 436 -11.90 5.57 13.67
N VAL A 437 -11.31 4.96 12.64
CA VAL A 437 -10.57 5.68 11.60
C VAL A 437 -11.55 6.23 10.56
N SER A 438 -11.29 7.43 10.08
CA SER A 438 -12.15 8.09 9.08
C SER A 438 -12.13 7.36 7.73
N ASN A 439 -10.99 6.76 7.37
CA ASN A 439 -10.82 6.03 6.12
C ASN A 439 -9.73 4.96 6.25
N TYR A 440 -9.74 3.99 5.35
CA TYR A 440 -8.69 2.97 5.26
C TYR A 440 -8.59 2.40 3.84
N ALA A 441 -7.40 1.93 3.49
CA ALA A 441 -7.19 1.11 2.29
C ALA A 441 -7.21 -0.36 2.68
N LEU A 442 -7.82 -1.20 1.85
CA LEU A 442 -7.95 -2.64 2.07
C LEU A 442 -7.49 -3.37 0.82
N HIS A 443 -6.54 -4.30 1.00
CA HIS A 443 -6.04 -5.19 -0.04
C HIS A 443 -6.29 -6.64 0.39
N ILE A 444 -6.84 -7.46 -0.49
CA ILE A 444 -7.14 -8.87 -0.24
C ILE A 444 -6.53 -9.70 -1.37
N ARG A 445 -5.58 -10.57 -1.03
CA ARG A 445 -4.97 -11.55 -1.95
C ARG A 445 -5.33 -12.97 -1.57
N VAL A 446 -5.48 -13.82 -2.56
CA VAL A 446 -5.50 -15.28 -2.34
C VAL A 446 -4.07 -15.76 -2.12
N GLN A 447 -3.86 -16.61 -1.12
CA GLN A 447 -2.61 -17.33 -0.92
C GLN A 447 -2.70 -18.72 -1.56
N ASP A 448 -3.82 -19.40 -1.33
CA ASP A 448 -4.20 -20.67 -1.93
C ASP A 448 -5.68 -20.94 -1.63
N TYR A 449 -6.23 -21.91 -2.34
CA TYR A 449 -7.59 -22.38 -2.10
C TYR A 449 -7.76 -23.83 -2.56
N ARG A 450 -8.86 -24.43 -2.11
CA ARG A 450 -9.35 -25.73 -2.57
C ARG A 450 -10.85 -25.66 -2.75
N LEU A 451 -11.34 -26.16 -3.89
CA LEU A 451 -12.77 -26.43 -4.09
C LEU A 451 -13.01 -27.93 -3.97
N ASP A 452 -14.21 -28.30 -3.52
CA ASP A 452 -14.66 -29.69 -3.60
C ASP A 452 -14.93 -30.12 -5.05
N ALA A 453 -15.10 -31.43 -5.27
CA ALA A 453 -15.29 -31.98 -6.60
C ALA A 453 -16.61 -31.49 -7.26
N GLU A 454 -17.61 -31.13 -6.45
CA GLU A 454 -18.92 -30.66 -6.90
C GLU A 454 -18.94 -29.13 -7.14
N GLY A 455 -17.91 -28.40 -6.71
CA GLY A 455 -17.85 -26.93 -6.79
C GLY A 455 -18.91 -26.25 -5.91
N THR A 456 -19.29 -26.88 -4.80
CA THR A 456 -20.28 -26.38 -3.84
C THR A 456 -19.67 -25.91 -2.53
N ARG A 457 -18.40 -26.25 -2.28
CA ARG A 457 -17.66 -25.86 -1.08
C ARG A 457 -16.27 -25.39 -1.45
N GLY A 458 -15.75 -24.45 -0.66
CA GLY A 458 -14.41 -23.92 -0.86
C GLY A 458 -13.72 -23.57 0.45
N SER A 459 -12.44 -23.94 0.54
CA SER A 459 -11.54 -23.51 1.63
C SER A 459 -10.52 -22.55 1.04
N PHE A 460 -10.46 -21.33 1.56
CA PHE A 460 -9.60 -20.26 1.04
C PHE A 460 -8.68 -19.74 2.12
N ARG A 461 -7.38 -19.62 1.81
CA ARG A 461 -6.46 -18.86 2.62
C ARG A 461 -6.20 -17.52 1.94
N ILE A 462 -6.53 -16.44 2.65
CA ILE A 462 -6.40 -15.08 2.13
C ILE A 462 -5.46 -14.26 3.00
N ARG A 463 -4.76 -13.31 2.38
CA ARG A 463 -4.00 -12.27 3.06
C ARG A 463 -4.73 -10.94 2.93
N VAL A 464 -5.05 -10.34 4.07
CA VAL A 464 -5.67 -9.02 4.16
C VAL A 464 -4.64 -8.01 4.65
N SER A 465 -4.43 -6.94 3.90
CA SER A 465 -3.56 -5.83 4.28
C SER A 465 -4.37 -4.55 4.41
N THR A 466 -4.21 -3.83 5.51
CA THR A 466 -4.86 -2.54 5.74
C THR A 466 -3.86 -1.41 5.81
N ARG A 467 -4.29 -0.20 5.47
CA ARG A 467 -3.59 1.06 5.78
C ARG A 467 -4.55 2.10 6.28
N THR A 468 -4.10 2.97 7.17
CA THR A 468 -4.89 4.05 7.77
C THR A 468 -4.14 5.38 7.66
N PRO A 469 -4.86 6.53 7.71
CA PRO A 469 -4.23 7.85 7.69
C PRO A 469 -3.25 8.11 8.84
N GLN A 470 -3.39 7.40 9.97
CA GLN A 470 -2.55 7.57 11.16
C GLN A 470 -1.25 6.75 11.11
N GLY A 471 -1.05 5.95 10.06
CA GLY A 471 0.00 4.94 10.02
C GLY A 471 -0.37 3.68 10.81
N GLY A 472 0.37 2.59 10.60
CA GLY A 472 0.13 1.31 11.27
C GLY A 472 -0.65 0.31 10.43
N GLY A 473 -0.25 0.11 9.17
CA GLY A 473 -0.82 -0.93 8.33
C GLY A 473 -0.69 -2.31 9.00
N ARG A 474 -1.74 -3.14 8.88
CA ARG A 474 -1.76 -4.49 9.44
C ARG A 474 -1.93 -5.49 8.33
N VAL A 475 -1.08 -6.52 8.34
CA VAL A 475 -1.24 -7.71 7.50
C VAL A 475 -1.81 -8.81 8.38
N THR A 476 -2.85 -9.50 7.92
CA THR A 476 -3.46 -10.61 8.63
C THR A 476 -3.89 -11.66 7.63
N ASP A 477 -3.50 -12.91 7.89
CA ASP A 477 -3.90 -14.04 7.07
C ASP A 477 -5.14 -14.70 7.72
N TYR A 478 -6.11 -15.08 6.90
CA TYR A 478 -7.34 -15.76 7.34
C TYR A 478 -7.52 -17.05 6.56
N ALA A 479 -7.98 -18.10 7.25
CA ALA A 479 -8.59 -19.26 6.63
C ALA A 479 -10.11 -19.10 6.64
N LEU A 480 -10.73 -19.14 5.47
CA LEU A 480 -12.18 -19.02 5.26
C LEU A 480 -12.73 -20.32 4.70
N GLU A 481 -13.91 -20.68 5.17
CA GLU A 481 -14.71 -21.77 4.61
C GLU A 481 -15.96 -21.17 3.97
N LEU A 482 -16.31 -21.68 2.80
CA LEU A 482 -17.43 -21.19 2.00
C LEU A 482 -18.31 -22.33 1.50
N VAL A 483 -19.60 -22.02 1.33
CA VAL A 483 -20.59 -22.92 0.74
C VAL A 483 -21.41 -22.19 -0.31
N LYS A 484 -21.82 -22.93 -1.34
CA LYS A 484 -22.78 -22.49 -2.34
C LYS A 484 -24.18 -22.91 -1.91
N ASN A 485 -25.12 -21.98 -1.90
CA ASN A 485 -26.54 -22.24 -1.70
C ASN A 485 -27.35 -21.53 -2.79
N GLY A 486 -28.02 -22.31 -3.64
CA GLY A 486 -28.58 -21.78 -4.89
C GLY A 486 -27.47 -21.30 -5.82
N ASP A 487 -27.57 -20.05 -6.28
CA ASP A 487 -26.56 -19.41 -7.14
C ASP A 487 -25.53 -18.58 -6.35
N ASP A 488 -25.75 -18.42 -5.04
CA ASP A 488 -24.96 -17.54 -4.17
C ASP A 488 -23.94 -18.33 -3.33
N TRP A 489 -22.83 -17.67 -3.02
CA TRP A 489 -21.80 -18.16 -2.11
C TRP A 489 -21.83 -17.42 -0.78
N TYR A 490 -21.54 -18.13 0.30
CA TYR A 490 -21.54 -17.60 1.66
C TYR A 490 -20.28 -18.04 2.40
N ILE A 491 -19.76 -17.17 3.26
CA ILE A 491 -18.73 -17.51 4.25
C ILE A 491 -19.42 -18.22 5.41
N THR A 492 -18.99 -19.43 5.71
CA THR A 492 -19.56 -20.28 6.77
C THR A 492 -18.67 -20.35 8.00
N GLY A 493 -17.36 -20.14 7.87
CA GLY A 493 -16.43 -20.22 9.00
C GLY A 493 -15.12 -19.48 8.80
N PHE A 494 -14.56 -19.00 9.91
CA PHE A 494 -13.16 -18.56 10.01
C PHE A 494 -12.36 -19.62 10.76
N SER A 495 -11.30 -20.15 10.15
CA SER A 495 -10.34 -21.07 10.79
C SER A 495 -11.01 -22.29 11.43
N THR A 496 -11.99 -22.89 10.74
CA THR A 496 -12.75 -24.05 11.25
C THR A 496 -12.24 -25.39 10.73
N PHE A 497 -11.56 -25.40 9.57
CA PHE A 497 -10.80 -26.53 9.00
C PHE A 497 -11.54 -27.89 9.00
N PRO A 498 -12.78 -27.96 8.49
CA PRO A 498 -13.68 -29.10 8.71
C PRO A 498 -13.18 -30.45 8.18
N GLY A 499 -12.34 -30.44 7.15
CA GLY A 499 -11.79 -31.67 6.54
C GLY A 499 -10.42 -32.10 7.08
N THR A 500 -9.93 -31.50 8.17
CA THR A 500 -8.58 -31.76 8.66
C THR A 500 -8.53 -32.82 9.75
N GLU A 501 -7.44 -33.58 9.80
CA GLU A 501 -7.17 -34.54 10.87
C GLU A 501 -7.12 -33.88 12.25
N GLU A 502 -6.63 -32.63 12.32
CA GLU A 502 -6.57 -31.90 13.59
C GLU A 502 -7.96 -31.53 14.12
N ARG A 503 -8.89 -31.17 13.22
CA ARG A 503 -10.29 -30.96 13.56
C ARG A 503 -10.89 -32.21 14.21
N ARG A 504 -10.67 -33.37 13.59
CA ARG A 504 -11.11 -34.67 14.12
C ARG A 504 -10.56 -34.91 15.53
N ARG A 505 -9.28 -34.60 15.78
CA ARG A 505 -8.66 -34.76 17.12
C ARG A 505 -9.28 -33.87 18.18
N VAL A 506 -9.63 -32.62 17.84
CA VAL A 506 -10.35 -31.73 18.77
C VAL A 506 -11.72 -32.32 19.10
N GLU A 507 -12.46 -32.76 18.08
CA GLU A 507 -13.78 -33.37 18.26
C GLU A 507 -13.71 -34.65 19.10
N GLU A 508 -12.70 -35.50 18.88
CA GLU A 508 -12.44 -36.70 19.68
C GLU A 508 -12.10 -36.38 21.14
N ALA A 509 -11.32 -35.34 21.39
CA ALA A 509 -11.02 -34.88 22.75
C ALA A 509 -12.27 -34.41 23.50
N VAL A 510 -13.16 -33.70 22.79
CA VAL A 510 -14.44 -33.24 23.33
C VAL A 510 -15.39 -34.41 23.57
N GLN A 511 -15.54 -35.32 22.61
CA GLN A 511 -16.35 -36.53 22.78
C GLN A 511 -15.85 -37.38 23.94
N TYR A 512 -14.53 -37.52 24.09
CA TYR A 512 -13.92 -38.22 25.22
C TYR A 512 -14.27 -37.54 26.55
N LEU A 513 -14.16 -36.21 26.64
CA LEU A 513 -14.58 -35.46 27.83
C LEU A 513 -16.05 -35.75 28.18
N LEU A 514 -16.96 -35.56 27.21
CA LEU A 514 -18.40 -35.71 27.43
C LEU A 514 -18.79 -37.14 27.82
N ALA A 515 -18.15 -38.15 27.23
CA ALA A 515 -18.40 -39.56 27.54
C ALA A 515 -17.86 -40.00 28.92
N ASN A 516 -16.91 -39.26 29.49
CA ASN A 516 -16.24 -39.61 30.75
C ASN A 516 -16.52 -38.61 31.89
N LEU A 517 -17.57 -37.79 31.77
CA LEU A 517 -18.00 -36.88 32.84
C LEU A 517 -18.32 -37.67 34.12
N SER A 518 -17.58 -37.40 35.19
CA SER A 518 -17.78 -38.00 36.51
C SER A 518 -17.40 -37.02 37.62
N PRO A 519 -17.91 -37.19 38.85
CA PRO A 519 -17.54 -36.28 39.94
C PRO A 519 -16.03 -36.14 40.09
N GLY A 520 -15.52 -34.91 39.93
CA GLY A 520 -14.09 -34.59 39.95
C GLY A 520 -13.44 -34.39 38.57
N THR A 521 -14.13 -34.66 37.46
CA THR A 521 -13.64 -34.28 36.12
C THR A 521 -13.89 -32.79 35.84
N PRO A 522 -13.08 -32.15 34.97
CA PRO A 522 -13.31 -30.78 34.55
C PRO A 522 -14.75 -30.59 34.02
N PHE A 523 -15.39 -29.50 34.45
CA PHE A 523 -16.72 -29.06 33.99
C PHE A 523 -17.88 -30.02 34.28
N PHE A 524 -17.72 -30.96 35.21
CA PHE A 524 -18.75 -31.92 35.58
C PHE A 524 -20.04 -31.23 36.04
N GLU A 525 -19.95 -30.29 36.98
CA GLU A 525 -21.10 -29.62 37.58
C GLU A 525 -21.95 -28.89 36.53
N GLU A 526 -21.31 -28.34 35.49
CA GLU A 526 -21.97 -27.59 34.44
C GLU A 526 -22.58 -28.44 33.32
N LEU A 527 -22.03 -29.63 33.05
CA LEU A 527 -22.36 -30.41 31.84
C LEU A 527 -23.03 -31.76 32.10
N HIS A 528 -22.94 -32.33 33.30
CA HIS A 528 -23.31 -33.73 33.57
C HIS A 528 -24.79 -34.09 33.36
N ASP A 529 -25.70 -33.12 33.49
CA ASP A 529 -27.14 -33.30 33.33
C ASP A 529 -27.64 -32.87 31.95
N LYS A 530 -26.73 -32.47 31.05
CA LYS A 530 -27.05 -31.90 29.74
C LYS A 530 -26.85 -32.92 28.61
N SER A 531 -27.82 -32.99 27.70
CA SER A 531 -27.65 -33.67 26.41
C SER A 531 -27.00 -32.71 25.42
N LEU A 532 -25.69 -32.82 25.23
CA LEU A 532 -24.88 -31.87 24.45
C LEU A 532 -24.41 -32.45 23.12
N GLN A 533 -24.43 -31.62 22.09
CA GLN A 533 -23.82 -31.89 20.80
C GLN A 533 -22.66 -30.93 20.53
N THR A 534 -21.69 -31.39 19.74
CA THR A 534 -20.58 -30.56 19.27
C THR A 534 -21.04 -29.74 18.07
N GLY A 535 -20.94 -28.42 18.18
CA GLY A 535 -21.20 -27.47 17.10
C GLY A 535 -19.92 -27.00 16.43
N GLN A 536 -19.81 -25.69 16.20
CA GLN A 536 -18.61 -25.11 15.59
C GLN A 536 -17.36 -25.38 16.45
N VAL A 537 -16.29 -25.89 15.83
CA VAL A 537 -14.93 -25.70 16.34
C VAL A 537 -14.14 -24.70 15.50
N GLN A 538 -13.40 -23.85 16.18
CA GLN A 538 -12.70 -22.72 15.60
C GLN A 538 -11.30 -22.64 16.20
N PHE A 539 -10.29 -22.60 15.35
CA PHE A 539 -8.89 -22.63 15.73
C PHE A 539 -8.31 -21.22 15.88
N TRP A 540 -7.46 -21.06 16.88
CA TRP A 540 -6.85 -19.81 17.29
C TRP A 540 -5.36 -19.97 17.46
N ASN A 541 -4.64 -18.86 17.28
CA ASN A 541 -3.27 -18.68 17.72
C ASN A 541 -3.27 -17.74 18.93
N GLN A 542 -3.10 -18.28 20.15
CA GLN A 542 -3.11 -17.57 21.41
C GLN A 542 -1.96 -16.58 21.51
N GLY A 543 -0.77 -16.97 21.04
CA GLY A 543 0.41 -16.10 21.04
C GLY A 543 0.16 -14.76 20.36
N LEU A 544 -0.82 -14.69 19.46
CA LEU A 544 -1.17 -13.50 18.73
C LEU A 544 -2.63 -13.05 18.90
N ASN A 545 -3.42 -13.80 19.68
CA ASN A 545 -4.83 -13.55 19.99
C ASN A 545 -5.70 -13.30 18.74
N TYR A 546 -5.51 -14.13 17.70
CA TYR A 546 -6.28 -14.06 16.44
C TYR A 546 -6.56 -15.47 15.86
N PHE A 547 -7.43 -15.53 14.84
CA PHE A 547 -7.81 -16.78 14.16
C PHE A 547 -6.61 -17.47 13.51
N ALA A 548 -6.45 -18.79 13.68
CA ALA A 548 -5.30 -19.49 13.13
C ALA A 548 -5.35 -19.54 11.57
N PRO A 549 -4.38 -18.97 10.84
CA PRO A 549 -4.41 -18.91 9.37
C PRO A 549 -4.15 -20.28 8.73
N SER A 550 -3.63 -21.22 9.51
CA SER A 550 -3.53 -22.64 9.17
C SER A 550 -3.71 -23.49 10.40
N VAL A 551 -4.10 -24.74 10.19
CA VAL A 551 -4.23 -25.74 11.24
C VAL A 551 -2.92 -25.97 12.02
N ASP A 552 -1.77 -25.88 11.34
CA ASP A 552 -0.45 -26.07 11.95
C ASP A 552 -0.06 -24.92 12.90
N SER A 553 -0.59 -23.73 12.66
CA SER A 553 -0.35 -22.54 13.47
C SER A 553 -1.25 -22.43 14.70
N ALA A 554 -2.21 -23.35 14.86
CA ALA A 554 -3.17 -23.32 15.94
C ALA A 554 -2.61 -23.96 17.22
N ASP A 555 -2.73 -23.24 18.33
CA ASP A 555 -2.37 -23.64 19.69
C ASP A 555 -3.59 -23.64 20.64
N ALA A 556 -4.73 -23.10 20.21
CA ALA A 556 -6.00 -23.17 20.91
C ALA A 556 -7.17 -23.47 19.95
N ALA A 557 -8.23 -24.06 20.49
CA ALA A 557 -9.50 -24.26 19.81
C ALA A 557 -10.66 -23.83 20.69
N LYS A 558 -11.63 -23.13 20.11
CA LYS A 558 -12.94 -22.87 20.72
C LYS A 558 -13.93 -23.85 20.13
N VAL A 559 -14.58 -24.63 20.97
CA VAL A 559 -15.62 -25.59 20.60
C VAL A 559 -16.91 -25.13 21.23
N TYR A 560 -17.92 -24.88 20.40
CA TYR A 560 -19.26 -24.59 20.87
C TYR A 560 -20.02 -25.90 21.08
N LEU A 561 -20.58 -26.08 22.27
CA LEU A 561 -21.49 -27.17 22.62
C LEU A 561 -22.89 -26.62 22.74
N TYR A 562 -23.90 -27.36 22.31
CA TYR A 562 -25.30 -26.92 22.45
C TYR A 562 -26.24 -28.05 22.87
N SER A 563 -27.30 -27.69 23.59
CA SER A 563 -28.38 -28.63 23.96
C SER A 563 -29.48 -28.69 22.89
N GLU A 564 -30.04 -29.87 22.66
CA GLU A 564 -31.17 -30.05 21.72
C GLU A 564 -32.55 -29.65 22.29
N ASP A 565 -32.67 -29.40 23.61
CA ASP A 565 -33.97 -29.08 24.22
C ASP A 565 -34.56 -27.74 23.72
N LEU A 566 -35.75 -27.83 23.11
CA LEU A 566 -36.42 -26.81 22.30
C LEU A 566 -37.02 -25.61 23.08
N VAL A 567 -36.87 -25.53 24.40
CA VAL A 567 -37.47 -24.43 25.19
C VAL A 567 -36.50 -23.26 25.31
N GLU A 568 -35.21 -23.51 25.53
CA GLU A 568 -34.12 -22.51 25.46
C GLU A 568 -32.82 -23.24 25.04
N ARG A 569 -32.32 -22.97 23.83
CA ARG A 569 -31.07 -23.58 23.33
C ARG A 569 -29.90 -23.02 24.15
N GLU A 570 -29.32 -23.80 25.05
CA GLU A 570 -28.12 -23.40 25.77
C GLU A 570 -26.89 -23.61 24.87
N ILE A 571 -26.00 -22.61 24.81
CA ILE A 571 -24.71 -22.72 24.12
C ILE A 571 -23.58 -22.54 25.14
N TYR A 572 -22.62 -23.45 25.11
CA TYR A 572 -21.42 -23.41 25.92
C TYR A 572 -20.21 -23.27 25.00
N LYS A 573 -19.25 -22.43 25.37
CA LYS A 573 -17.97 -22.29 24.70
C LYS A 573 -16.90 -22.99 25.54
N LEU A 574 -16.44 -24.14 25.04
CA LEU A 574 -15.32 -24.90 25.58
C LEU A 574 -14.03 -24.47 24.87
N VAL A 575 -13.01 -24.07 25.63
CA VAL A 575 -11.67 -23.76 25.11
C VAL A 575 -10.76 -24.94 25.37
N LEU A 576 -10.09 -25.40 24.33
CA LEU A 576 -9.03 -26.39 24.40
C LEU A 576 -7.70 -25.74 24.03
N GLU A 577 -6.63 -26.19 24.69
CA GLU A 577 -5.25 -25.81 24.39
C GLU A 577 -4.46 -27.02 23.92
N LYS A 578 -3.50 -26.76 23.04
CA LYS A 578 -2.63 -27.79 22.47
C LYS A 578 -1.41 -27.96 23.36
N THR A 579 -1.23 -29.16 23.90
CA THR A 579 -0.08 -29.48 24.77
C THR A 579 1.20 -29.73 23.96
N GLU A 580 2.35 -29.80 24.64
CA GLU A 580 3.63 -30.20 24.03
C GLU A 580 3.58 -31.58 23.33
N GLY A 581 2.70 -32.47 23.79
CA GLY A 581 2.43 -33.78 23.18
C GLY A 581 1.52 -33.73 21.94
N LYS A 582 1.10 -32.55 21.51
CA LYS A 582 0.10 -32.31 20.45
C LYS A 582 -1.26 -32.94 20.75
N THR A 583 -1.60 -33.09 22.02
CA THR A 583 -2.95 -33.45 22.48
C THR A 583 -3.74 -32.18 22.78
N TRP A 584 -5.06 -32.25 22.64
CA TRP A 584 -5.96 -31.15 22.95
C TRP A 584 -6.57 -31.36 24.33
N GLU A 585 -6.38 -30.41 25.23
CA GLU A 585 -6.88 -30.49 26.60
C GLU A 585 -7.86 -29.35 26.88
N PRO A 586 -9.03 -29.63 27.49
CA PRO A 586 -10.01 -28.62 27.79
C PRO A 586 -9.57 -27.82 29.02
N VAL A 587 -9.46 -26.50 28.86
CA VAL A 587 -8.90 -25.59 29.89
C VAL A 587 -9.93 -24.60 30.45
N LYS A 588 -11.01 -24.32 29.71
CA LYS A 588 -12.01 -23.34 30.12
C LYS A 588 -13.38 -23.63 29.52
N LEU A 589 -14.44 -23.41 30.30
CA LEU A 589 -15.83 -23.46 29.85
C LEU A 589 -16.53 -22.16 30.21
N GLU A 590 -17.28 -21.59 29.28
CA GLU A 590 -18.15 -20.43 29.52
C GLU A 590 -19.53 -20.71 28.93
N LYS A 591 -20.61 -20.42 29.68
CA LYS A 591 -21.96 -20.38 29.12
C LYS A 591 -22.10 -19.09 28.31
N GLU A 592 -22.48 -19.19 27.03
CA GLU A 592 -22.75 -18.04 26.19
C GLU A 592 -24.17 -17.55 26.48
N ASP A 593 -24.30 -16.28 26.85
CA ASP A 593 -25.59 -15.66 27.10
C ASP A 593 -26.25 -15.28 25.76
N LEU A 594 -27.26 -16.06 25.38
CA LEU A 594 -28.07 -15.83 24.19
C LEU A 594 -29.29 -14.94 24.46
N SER A 595 -29.50 -14.42 25.67
CA SER A 595 -30.68 -13.61 26.02
C SER A 595 -30.79 -12.27 25.27
N GLY A 596 -29.83 -11.97 24.39
CA GLY A 596 -29.90 -10.89 23.40
C GLY A 596 -30.22 -11.32 21.96
N LEU A 597 -30.66 -12.57 21.73
CA LEU A 597 -31.17 -13.05 20.44
C LEU A 597 -32.51 -12.39 20.07
#